data_AF-A0A1G7LUC7-F1
#
_entry.id   AF-A0A1G7LUC7-F1
#
_cell.length_a   1.000
_cell.length_b   1.000
_cell.length_c   1.000
_cell.angle_alpha   90.00
_cell.angle_beta   90.00
_cell.angle_gamma   90.00
#
_symmetry.space_group_name_H-M   'P 1'
#
loop_
_entity.id
_entity.type
_entity.pdbx_description
1 polymer ?
#
loop_
_entity_poly.entity_id
_entity_poly.type
_entity_poly.pdbx_seq_one_letter_code
_entity_poly.pdbx_strand_id
1 'polypeptide(L)' 'MSPEKMVMMANQIATFFASQPGDHGAEDVAAHINDFWEPRMRSQLIAFIEAGGEGLHPLVIQSLGHIRAPAAQD' A
#
# COMPACT_ATOMS: atom_id res chain seq x y z
N MET A 1 8.94 -7.65 6.64
CA MET A 1 7.87 -8.21 7.51
C MET A 1 7.36 -9.50 6.87
N SER A 2 6.53 -10.31 7.53
CA SER A 2 5.90 -11.43 6.81
C SER A 2 4.86 -10.89 5.81
N PRO A 3 4.64 -11.56 4.66
CA PRO A 3 3.63 -11.14 3.68
C PRO A 3 2.23 -11.02 4.29
N GLU A 4 1.83 -11.95 5.17
CA GLU A 4 0.51 -11.95 5.79
C GLU A 4 0.31 -10.72 6.68
N LYS A 5 1.33 -10.36 7.46
CA LYS A 5 1.29 -9.15 8.30
C LYS A 5 1.23 -7.89 7.44
N MET A 6 1.95 -7.85 6.32
CA MET A 6 1.90 -6.74 5.38
C MET A 6 0.50 -6.54 4.79
N VAL A 7 -0.10 -7.62 4.29
CA VAL A 7 -1.46 -7.63 3.72
C VAL A 7 -2.47 -7.15 4.77
N MET A 8 -2.40 -7.69 5.98
CA MET A 8 -3.28 -7.28 7.08
C MET A 8 -3.18 -5.77 7.36
N MET A 9 -1.96 -5.24 7.52
CA MET A 9 -1.76 -3.81 7.81
C MET A 9 -2.20 -2.91 6.65
N ALA A 10 -1.86 -3.25 5.41
CA ALA A 10 -2.29 -2.51 4.23
C ALA A 10 -3.82 -2.46 4.11
N ASN A 11 -4.48 -3.58 4.39
CA ASN A 11 -5.95 -3.66 4.36
C ASN A 11 -6.61 -2.88 5.49
N GLN A 12 -6.00 -2.81 6.67
CA GLN A 12 -6.51 -1.97 7.76
C GLN A 12 -6.47 -0.48 7.39
N ILE A 13 -5.38 -0.03 6.76
CA ILE A 13 -5.25 1.33 6.25
C ILE A 13 -6.33 1.60 5.18
N ALA A 14 -6.48 0.69 4.21
CA ALA A 14 -7.48 0.83 3.16
C ALA A 14 -8.92 0.79 3.68
N THR A 15 -9.22 -0.03 4.69
CA THR A 15 -10.55 -0.09 5.32
C THR A 15 -10.88 1.23 6.01
N PHE A 16 -9.90 1.85 6.68
CA PHE A 16 -10.09 3.16 7.28
C PHE A 16 -10.43 4.22 6.21
N PHE A 17 -9.64 4.34 5.15
CA PHE A 17 -9.88 5.34 4.11
C PHE A 17 -11.13 5.06 3.26
N ALA A 18 -11.51 3.80 3.05
CA ALA A 18 -12.76 3.43 2.40
C ALA A 18 -14.01 3.91 3.17
N SER A 19 -13.89 4.16 4.47
CA SER A 19 -14.99 4.68 5.30
C SER A 19 -15.09 6.20 5.30
N GLN A 20 -14.09 6.90 4.77
CA GLN A 20 -14.08 8.36 4.70
C GLN A 20 -14.88 8.85 3.47
N PRO A 21 -15.55 10.01 3.55
CA PRO A 21 -16.21 10.60 2.40
C PRO A 21 -15.19 11.12 1.37
N GLY A 22 -15.39 10.80 0.09
CA GLY A 22 -14.56 11.30 -1.02
C GLY A 22 -14.15 10.20 -2.00
N ASP A 23 -13.57 10.61 -3.13
CA ASP A 23 -13.15 9.70 -4.21
C ASP A 23 -11.61 9.50 -4.26
N HIS A 24 -10.89 9.96 -3.24
CA HIS A 24 -9.40 9.98 -3.16
C HIS A 24 -8.81 8.85 -2.28
N GLY A 25 -9.57 7.78 -2.04
CA GLY A 25 -9.16 6.72 -1.11
C GLY A 25 -7.85 6.01 -1.50
N ALA A 26 -7.54 5.91 -2.80
CA ALA A 26 -6.30 5.29 -3.26
C ALA A 26 -5.09 6.20 -3.01
N GLU A 27 -5.23 7.50 -3.27
CA GLU A 27 -4.22 8.51 -3.01
C GLU A 27 -3.94 8.64 -1.50
N ASP A 28 -4.97 8.61 -0.67
CA ASP A 28 -4.83 8.69 0.78
C ASP A 28 -4.13 7.46 1.37
N VAL A 29 -4.45 6.26 0.87
CA VAL A 29 -3.75 5.02 1.23
C VAL A 29 -2.27 5.12 0.88
N ALA A 30 -1.94 5.57 -0.34
CA ALA A 30 -0.55 5.75 -0.75
C ALA A 30 0.17 6.81 0.09
N ALA A 31 -0.50 7.93 0.40
CA ALA A 31 0.07 8.98 1.25
C ALA A 31 0.45 8.43 2.63
N HIS A 32 -0.46 7.71 3.29
CA HIS A 32 -0.18 7.07 4.57
C HIS A 32 0.98 6.07 4.49
N ILE A 33 1.00 5.21 3.46
CA ILE A 33 2.11 4.26 3.25
C ILE A 33 3.43 5.02 3.05
N ASN A 34 3.44 6.08 2.25
CA ASN A 34 4.64 6.88 1.97
C ASN A 34 5.21 7.57 3.21
N ASP A 35 4.33 8.03 4.11
CA ASP A 35 4.73 8.79 5.29
C ASP A 35 5.20 7.88 6.44
N PHE A 36 4.59 6.69 6.58
CA PHE A 36 4.81 5.84 7.76
C PHE A 36 5.57 4.54 7.48
N TRP A 37 5.65 4.07 6.23
CA TRP A 37 6.35 2.83 5.92
C TRP A 37 7.79 3.06 5.48
N GLU A 38 8.69 2.27 6.06
CA GLU A 38 10.09 2.26 5.67
C GLU A 38 10.27 1.92 4.17
N PRO A 39 11.33 2.43 3.50
CA PRO A 39 11.65 2.12 2.11
C PRO A 39 11.47 0.64 1.73
N ARG A 40 12.05 -0.28 2.51
CA ARG A 40 11.97 -1.73 2.26
C ARG A 40 10.54 -2.29 2.32
N MET A 41 9.67 -1.72 3.15
CA MET A 41 8.28 -2.14 3.28
C MET A 41 7.48 -1.74 2.05
N ARG A 42 7.76 -0.55 1.51
CA ARG A 42 7.20 -0.07 0.25
C ARG A 42 7.63 -0.93 -0.93
N SER A 43 8.92 -1.29 -1.04
CA SER A 43 9.39 -2.25 -2.05
C SER A 43 8.67 -3.60 -1.95
N GLN A 44 8.51 -4.13 -0.72
CA GLN A 44 7.81 -5.40 -0.51
C GLN A 44 6.34 -5.33 -0.97
N LEU A 45 5.65 -4.24 -0.67
CA LEU A 45 4.26 -4.05 -1.08
C LEU A 45 4.13 -3.91 -2.61
N ILE A 46 4.98 -3.10 -3.23
CA ILE A 46 5.01 -2.93 -4.70
C ILE A 46 5.20 -4.29 -5.37
N ALA A 47 6.24 -5.03 -4.99
CA ALA A 47 6.51 -6.34 -5.56
C ALA A 47 5.37 -7.35 -5.33
N PHE A 48 4.71 -7.28 -4.17
CA PHE A 48 3.58 -8.17 -3.86
C PHE A 48 2.35 -7.84 -4.72
N ILE A 49 2.07 -6.55 -4.97
CA ILE A 49 0.99 -6.13 -5.88
C ILE A 49 1.31 -6.58 -7.31
N GLU A 50 2.53 -6.40 -7.78
CA GLU A 50 2.97 -6.84 -9.12
C GLU A 50 2.88 -8.37 -9.30
N ALA A 51 3.07 -9.14 -8.22
CA ALA A 51 2.89 -10.59 -8.20
C ALA A 51 1.42 -11.05 -8.15
N GLY A 52 0.46 -10.12 -8.17
CA GLY A 52 -0.98 -10.40 -8.19
C GLY A 52 -1.76 -9.87 -6.99
N GLY A 53 -1.07 -9.48 -5.91
CA GLY A 53 -1.69 -8.79 -4.77
C GLY A 53 -2.75 -9.60 -4.03
N GLU A 54 -2.62 -10.92 -3.95
CA GLU A 54 -3.64 -11.79 -3.34
C GLU A 54 -3.99 -11.35 -1.91
N GLY A 55 -5.29 -11.24 -1.65
CA GLY A 55 -5.81 -10.83 -0.34
C GLY A 55 -5.70 -9.34 -0.04
N LEU A 56 -5.12 -8.51 -0.91
CA LEU A 56 -5.12 -7.06 -0.74
C LEU A 56 -6.48 -6.45 -1.07
N HIS A 57 -6.84 -5.42 -0.30
CA HIS A 57 -8.01 -4.60 -0.56
C HIS A 57 -7.85 -3.86 -1.89
N PRO A 58 -8.92 -3.69 -2.71
CA PRO A 58 -8.82 -3.04 -4.01
C PRO A 58 -8.18 -1.64 -4.00
N LEU A 59 -8.46 -0.82 -2.96
CA LEU A 59 -7.81 0.48 -2.80
C LEU A 59 -6.29 0.40 -2.63
N VAL A 60 -5.76 -0.66 -2.01
CA VAL A 60 -4.30 -0.85 -1.91
C VAL A 60 -3.72 -1.10 -3.29
N ILE A 61 -4.37 -1.94 -4.10
CA ILE A 61 -3.93 -2.22 -5.47
C ILE A 61 -3.97 -0.95 -6.33
N GLN A 62 -5.05 -0.17 -6.23
CA GLN A 62 -5.21 1.10 -6.95
C GLN A 62 -4.18 2.15 -6.51
N SER A 63 -3.72 2.09 -5.27
CA SER A 63 -2.71 3.02 -4.72
C SER A 63 -1.31 2.84 -5.33
N LEU A 64 -1.05 1.74 -6.05
CA LEU A 64 0.28 1.38 -6.58
C LEU A 64 0.97 2.55 -7.31
N GLY A 65 0.24 3.24 -8.19
CA GLY A 65 0.77 4.36 -8.98
C GLY A 65 1.18 5.59 -8.16
N HIS A 66 0.79 5.65 -6.89
CA HIS A 66 1.05 6.77 -5.97
C HIS A 66 2.06 6.41 -4.87
N ILE A 67 2.42 5.14 -4.71
CA ILE A 67 3.45 4.71 -3.75
C ILE A 67 4.82 5.10 -4.31
N ARG A 68 5.59 5.86 -3.52
CA ARG A 68 6.95 6.25 -3.87
C ARG A 68 7.84 5.02 -3.79
N ALA A 69 8.24 4.51 -4.94
CA ALA A 69 9.30 3.52 -5.03
C ALA A 69 10.55 4.08 -4.34
N PRO A 70 11.20 3.32 -3.46
CA PRO A 70 12.47 3.77 -2.91
C PRO A 70 13.50 3.89 -4.03
N ALA A 71 14.40 4.86 -3.91
CA ALA A 71 15.53 4.97 -4.81
C ALA A 71 16.24 3.62 -4.88
N ALA A 72 16.56 3.16 -6.09
CA ALA A 72 17.36 1.96 -6.29
C ALA A 72 18.58 2.08 -5.38
N GLN A 73 18.72 1.14 -4.44
CA GLN A 73 19.96 1.05 -3.67
C GLN A 73 20.96 0.41 -4.62
N ASP A 74 21.93 1.21 -5.09
CA ASP A 74 23.13 0.73 -5.78
C ASP A 74 23.91 -0.28 -4.91
#